data_AF-A0A7C4FND8-F1
#
_entry.id   AF-A0A7C4FND8-F1
#
_cell.length_a   1.000
_cell.length_b   1.000
_cell.length_c   1.000
_cell.angle_alpha   90.00
_cell.angle_beta   90.00
_cell.angle_gamma   90.00
#
_symmetry.space_group_name_H-M   'P 1'
#
loop_
_entity.id
_entity.type
_entity.pdbx_description
1 polymer ?
#
loop_
_entity_poly.entity_id
_entity_poly.type
_entity_poly.pdbx_seq_one_letter_code
_entity_poly.pdbx_strand_id
1 'polypeptide(L)' 'MVIAEKIHEYIKELPEPFQEEALDFIEYLLMKAKSKSAQQEDENWSFLSLASAMRGMEDEDSPSYTNADIKVVF' A
#
# COMPACT_ATOMS: atom_id res chain seq x y z
N MET A 1 25.84 19.55 0.24
CA MET A 1 24.44 19.92 0.50
C MET A 1 23.58 18.67 0.49
N VAL A 2 22.89 18.45 1.60
CA VAL A 2 21.86 17.42 1.72
C VAL A 2 20.63 17.89 0.94
N ILE A 3 19.88 16.99 0.31
CA ILE A 3 18.69 17.32 -0.49
C ILE A 3 17.68 18.18 0.30
N ALA A 4 17.54 17.91 1.60
CA ALA A 4 16.69 18.69 2.51
C ALA A 4 17.09 20.17 2.61
N GLU A 5 18.40 20.48 2.58
CA GLU A 5 18.90 21.86 2.64
C GLU A 5 18.52 22.62 1.36
N LYS A 6 18.65 21.98 0.20
CA LYS A 6 18.24 22.58 -1.08
C LYS A 6 16.74 22.86 -1.15
N ILE A 7 15.92 21.92 -0.67
CA ILE A 7 14.46 22.10 -0.60
C ILE A 7 14.13 23.32 0.28
N HIS A 8 14.80 23.47 1.42
CA HIS A 8 14.61 24.60 2.31
C HIS A 8 14.99 25.95 1.68
N GLU A 9 16.07 25.99 0.90
CA GLU A 9 16.47 27.19 0.16
C GLU A 9 15.43 27.56 -0.91
N TYR A 10 14.96 26.60 -1.71
CA TYR A 10 13.96 26.87 -2.74
C TYR A 10 12.59 27.28 -2.17
N ILE A 11 12.16 26.71 -1.04
CA ILE A 11 10.90 27.10 -0.40
C ILE A 11 10.93 28.56 0.05
N LYS A 12 12.08 29.06 0.52
CA LYS A 12 12.22 30.46 0.95
C LYS A 12 12.08 31.47 -0.18
N GLU A 13 12.38 31.06 -1.42
CA GLU A 13 12.25 31.92 -2.60
C GLU A 13 10.82 31.96 -3.15
N LEU A 14 9.96 31.02 -2.74
CA LEU A 14 8.58 30.95 -3.19
C LEU A 14 7.67 31.95 -2.44
N PRO A 15 6.68 32.55 -3.12
CA PRO A 15 5.59 33.27 -2.46
C PRO A 15 4.76 32.36 -1.55
N GLU A 16 4.15 32.94 -0.50
CA GLU A 16 3.37 32.22 0.53
C GLU A 16 2.35 31.20 -0.03
N PRO A 17 1.53 31.50 -1.07
CA PRO A 17 0.58 30.52 -1.61
C PRO A 17 1.24 29.23 -2.14
N PHE A 18 2.44 29.36 -2.71
CA PHE A 18 3.20 28.21 -3.21
C PHE A 18 3.97 27.49 -2.10
N GLN A 19 4.26 28.17 -0.98
CA GLN A 19 4.81 27.52 0.21
C GLN A 19 3.76 26.62 0.88
N GLU A 20 2.50 27.06 0.93
CA GLU A 20 1.37 26.24 1.39
C GLU A 20 1.20 24.98 0.52
N GLU A 21 1.18 25.13 -0.81
CA GLU A 21 1.08 23.98 -1.72
C GLU A 21 2.27 23.00 -1.58
N ALA A 22 3.48 23.52 -1.38
CA ALA A 22 4.66 22.70 -1.12
C ALA A 22 4.55 21.95 0.21
N LEU A 23 3.99 22.58 1.25
CA LEU A 23 3.75 21.96 2.55
C LEU A 23 2.75 20.80 2.40
N ASP A 24 1.60 21.03 1.76
CA ASP A 24 0.59 20.01 1.50
C ASP A 24 1.17 18.79 0.79
N PHE A 25 2.04 19.03 -0.20
CA PHE A 25 2.69 17.94 -0.93
C PHE A 25 3.67 17.15 -0.05
N ILE A 26 4.44 17.83 0.81
CA ILE A 26 5.36 17.17 1.75
C ILE A 26 4.58 16.33 2.77
N GLU A 27 3.47 16.84 3.29
CA GLU A 27 2.59 16.11 4.21
C GLU A 27 1.99 14.87 3.53
N TYR A 28 1.53 14.99 2.29
CA TYR A 28 1.09 13.86 1.48
C TYR A 28 2.19 12.81 1.32
N LEU A 29 3.43 13.21 1.01
CA LEU A 29 4.55 12.29 0.86
C LEU A 29 4.87 11.55 2.17
N LEU A 30 4.82 12.25 3.31
CA LEU A 30 5.02 11.65 4.63
C LEU A 30 3.91 10.65 4.95
N MET A 31 2.65 10.99 4.68
CA MET A 31 1.53 10.08 4.84
C MET A 31 1.70 8.85 3.95
N LYS A 32 2.01 9.06 2.66
CA LYS A 32 2.23 7.98 1.69
C LYS A 32 3.39 7.07 2.07
N ALA A 33 4.47 7.60 2.62
CA ALA A 33 5.59 6.80 3.09
C ALA A 33 5.17 5.87 4.24
N LYS A 34 4.41 6.40 5.22
CA LYS A 34 3.83 5.61 6.32
C LYS A 34 2.80 4.59 5.84
N SER A 35 1.96 4.97 4.88
CA SER A 35 0.97 4.07 4.28
C SER A 35 1.62 2.99 3.43
N LYS A 36 2.72 3.26 2.72
CA LYS A 36 3.46 2.24 1.98
C LYS A 36 4.08 1.20 2.90
N SER A 37 4.63 1.60 4.05
CA SER A 37 5.10 0.62 5.04
C SER A 37 3.95 -0.24 5.56
N ALA A 38 2.79 0.36 5.86
CA ALA A 38 1.61 -0.38 6.30
C ALA A 38 1.06 -1.30 5.19
N GLN A 39 1.01 -0.84 3.94
CA GLN A 39 0.55 -1.63 2.80
C GLN A 39 1.49 -2.81 2.51
N GLN A 40 2.81 -2.62 2.64
CA GLN A 40 3.79 -3.69 2.51
C GLN A 40 3.66 -4.72 3.64
N GLU A 41 3.34 -4.28 4.86
CA GLU A 41 3.01 -5.18 5.97
C GLU A 41 1.72 -5.96 5.70
N ASP A 42 0.65 -5.30 5.27
CA ASP A 42 -0.64 -5.94 4.94
C ASP A 42 -0.52 -6.97 3.80
N GLU A 43 0.26 -6.66 2.76
CA GLU A 43 0.55 -7.60 1.67
C GLU A 43 1.32 -8.82 2.18
N ASN A 44 2.33 -8.61 3.04
CA ASN A 44 3.06 -9.70 3.68
C ASN A 44 2.16 -10.53 4.61
N TRP A 45 1.30 -9.90 5.39
CA TRP A 45 0.33 -10.57 6.25
C TRP A 45 -0.68 -11.38 5.45
N SER A 46 -1.14 -10.85 4.32
CA SER A 46 -2.06 -11.55 3.41
C SER A 46 -1.39 -12.78 2.81
N PHE A 47 -0.15 -12.65 2.35
CA PHE A 47 0.63 -13.78 1.83
C PHE A 47 0.87 -14.86 2.90
N LEU A 48 1.32 -14.47 4.10
CA LEU A 48 1.56 -15.40 5.21
C LEU A 48 0.28 -16.11 5.66
N SER A 49 -0.84 -15.38 5.73
CA SER A 49 -2.13 -15.94 6.12
C SER A 49 -2.62 -16.97 5.11
N LEU A 50 -2.53 -16.66 3.81
CA LEU A 50 -2.88 -17.59 2.73
C LEU A 50 -1.98 -18.83 2.75
N ALA A 51 -0.65 -18.64 2.80
CA ALA A 51 0.31 -19.74 2.87
C ALA A 51 0.06 -20.64 4.09
N SER A 52 -0.31 -20.06 5.23
CA SER A 52 -0.66 -20.81 6.44
C SER A 52 -1.97 -21.57 6.29
N ALA A 53 -2.98 -20.99 5.64
CA ALA A 53 -4.26 -21.64 5.38
C ALA A 53 -4.16 -22.79 4.38
N MET A 54 -3.29 -22.66 3.37
CA MET A 54 -3.04 -23.71 2.37
C MET A 54 -2.12 -24.82 2.87
N ARG A 55 -1.38 -24.59 3.96
CA ARG A 55 -0.46 -25.58 4.54
C ARG A 55 -1.24 -26.81 5.01
N GLY A 56 -0.95 -27.96 4.40
CA GLY A 56 -1.66 -29.22 4.66
C GLY A 56 -2.84 -29.50 3.71
N MET A 57 -3.18 -28.56 2.82
CA MET A 57 -4.07 -28.77 1.66
C MET A 57 -3.28 -28.98 0.36
N GLU A 58 -1.94 -29.10 0.46
CA GLU A 58 -1.00 -29.13 -0.68
C GLU A 58 -1.17 -30.38 -1.57
N ASP A 59 -1.59 -31.48 -0.95
CA ASP A 59 -1.83 -32.78 -1.61
C ASP A 59 -3.33 -33.06 -1.84
N GLU A 60 -4.21 -32.09 -1.57
CA GLU A 60 -5.63 -32.25 -1.88
C GLU A 60 -5.84 -32.16 -3.39
N ASP A 61 -6.46 -33.19 -3.98
CA ASP A 61 -6.84 -33.18 -5.38
C ASP A 61 -7.76 -31.98 -5.69
N SER A 62 -7.66 -31.49 -6.92
CA SER A 62 -8.38 -30.32 -7.45
C SER A 62 -9.80 -30.16 -6.88
N PRO A 63 -10.24 -28.93 -6.59
CA PRO A 63 -11.45 -28.70 -5.79
C PRO A 63 -12.64 -29.45 -6.39
N SER A 64 -13.32 -30.21 -5.53
CA SER A 64 -14.52 -31.00 -5.90
C SER A 64 -15.71 -30.12 -6.29
N TYR A 65 -15.59 -28.80 -6.12
CA TYR A 65 -16.59 -27.82 -6.45
C TYR A 65 -16.48 -27.39 -7.91
N THR A 66 -17.62 -27.40 -8.58
CA THR A 66 -17.78 -27.04 -9.98
C THR A 66 -18.71 -25.83 -10.10
N ASN A 67 -18.77 -25.24 -11.29
CA ASN A 67 -19.72 -24.16 -11.57
C ASN A 67 -21.20 -24.59 -11.38
N ALA A 68 -21.49 -25.89 -11.36
CA ALA A 68 -22.83 -26.42 -11.09
C ALA A 68 -23.25 -26.29 -9.62
N ASP A 69 -22.30 -26.07 -8.69
CA ASP A 69 -22.56 -25.92 -7.26
C ASP A 69 -22.98 -24.48 -6.88
N ILE A 70 -22.90 -23.54 -7.84
CA ILE A 70 -23.29 -22.15 -7.64
C ILE A 70 -24.82 -22.04 -7.63
N LYS A 71 -25.42 -21.93 -6.43
CA LYS A 71 -26.88 -21.81 -6.23
C LYS A 71 -27.44 -20.39 -6.44
N VAL A 72 -26.87 -19.61 -7.36
CA VAL A 72 -27.38 -18.28 -7.66
C VAL A 72 -28.59 -18.43 -8.59
N VAL A 73 -29.78 -18.17 -8.06
CA VAL A 73 -30.99 -17.94 -8.86
C VAL A 73 -31.04 -16.44 -9.13
N PHE A 74 -30.93 -16.06 -10.40
CA PHE A 74 -31.12 -14.68 -10.85
C PHE A 74 -32.61 -14.31 -10.87
#